data_AF-A0A963JBI6-F1
#
_entry.id   AF-A0A963JBI6-F1
#
_cell.length_a   1.000
_cell.length_b   1.000
_cell.length_c   1.000
_cell.angle_alpha   90.00
_cell.angle_beta   90.00
_cell.angle_gamma   90.00
#
_symmetry.space_group_name_H-M   'P 1'
#
loop_
_entity.id
_entity.type
_entity.pdbx_description
1 polymer ?
#
loop_
_entity_poly.entity_id
_entity_poly.type
_entity_poly.pdbx_seq_one_letter_code
_entity_poly.pdbx_strand_id
1 'polypeptide(L)'
;MIPPHSTEATDDRAQMVADAAVARWESMVDALTPVLGQRGVAALYRRTLNVAGRAHPCLLLAHEDTEPIRFDQLRKALRKQPADQAAAATDASIQTFHELLNNLIGIPLTQRLLGGLWSPIYSGSPVQDRSK
;
A
#
# COMPACT_ATOMS: atom_id res chain seq x y z
N MET A 1 15.39 29.26 -28.52
CA MET A 1 16.05 28.45 -27.49
C MET A 1 15.06 28.32 -26.33
N ILE A 2 14.35 27.19 -26.26
CA ILE A 2 13.32 26.90 -25.25
C ILE A 2 14.00 26.06 -24.16
N PRO A 3 13.85 26.36 -22.86
CA PRO A 3 14.48 25.56 -21.81
C PRO A 3 13.74 24.21 -21.63
N PRO A 4 14.43 23.07 -21.44
CA PRO A 4 13.79 21.77 -21.22
C PRO A 4 13.48 21.40 -19.75
N HIS A 5 13.81 22.25 -18.76
CA HIS A 5 13.88 21.81 -17.36
C HIS A 5 12.54 21.60 -16.62
N SER A 6 11.39 21.98 -17.18
CA SER A 6 10.10 21.85 -16.48
C SER A 6 9.52 20.43 -16.56
N THR A 7 9.88 19.66 -17.59
CA THR A 7 9.33 18.32 -17.82
C THR A 7 10.07 17.25 -17.01
N GLU A 8 11.40 17.37 -16.86
CA GLU A 8 12.23 16.42 -16.09
C GLU A 8 11.88 16.42 -14.60
N ALA A 9 11.80 17.60 -13.96
CA ALA A 9 11.47 17.69 -12.54
C ALA A 9 10.06 17.17 -12.18
N THR A 10 9.12 17.21 -13.13
CA THR A 10 7.76 16.70 -12.94
C THR A 10 7.72 15.18 -13.06
N ASP A 11 8.48 14.61 -14.01
CA ASP A 11 8.63 13.16 -14.19
C ASP A 11 9.35 12.54 -12.97
N ASP A 12 10.39 13.19 -12.45
CA ASP A 12 11.10 12.75 -11.24
C ASP A 12 10.19 12.70 -10.01
N ARG A 13 9.30 13.70 -9.85
CA ARG A 13 8.34 13.72 -8.74
C ARG A 13 7.27 12.64 -8.90
N ALA A 14 6.75 12.43 -10.11
CA ALA A 14 5.78 11.37 -10.38
C ALA A 14 6.40 9.98 -10.15
N GLN A 15 7.66 9.79 -10.55
CA GLN A 15 8.44 8.59 -10.27
C GLN A 15 8.60 8.36 -8.76
N MET A 16 9.03 9.38 -8.02
CA MET A 16 9.20 9.30 -6.56
C MET A 16 7.88 8.94 -5.85
N VAL A 17 6.76 9.54 -6.26
CA VAL A 17 5.45 9.22 -5.69
C VAL A 17 5.03 7.79 -6.03
N ALA A 18 5.25 7.34 -7.26
CA ALA A 18 4.93 5.97 -7.67
C ALA A 18 5.75 4.93 -6.90
N ASP A 19 7.05 5.16 -6.70
CA ASP A 19 7.90 4.24 -5.95
C ASP A 19 7.56 4.23 -4.47
N ALA A 20 7.27 5.39 -3.87
CA ALA A 20 6.81 5.48 -2.49
C ALA A 20 5.46 4.77 -2.29
N ALA A 21 4.55 4.87 -3.26
CA ALA A 21 3.29 4.16 -3.24
C ALA A 21 3.49 2.64 -3.27
N VAL A 22 4.36 2.14 -4.15
CA VAL A 22 4.65 0.70 -4.23
C VAL A 22 5.29 0.20 -2.95
N ALA A 23 6.26 0.91 -2.38
CA ALA A 23 6.91 0.52 -1.12
C ALA A 23 5.90 0.41 0.04
N ARG A 24 4.91 1.32 0.11
CA ARG A 24 3.81 1.24 1.09
C ARG A 24 2.97 -0.01 0.87
N TRP A 25 2.63 -0.31 -0.39
CA TRP A 25 1.85 -1.50 -0.74
C TRP A 25 2.57 -2.82 -0.45
N GLU A 26 3.86 -2.92 -0.79
CA GLU A 26 4.71 -4.07 -0.47
C GLU A 26 4.74 -4.33 1.03
N SER A 27 4.96 -3.28 1.84
CA SER A 27 4.97 -3.37 3.31
C SER A 27 3.64 -3.90 3.86
N MET A 28 2.50 -3.43 3.31
CA MET A 28 1.17 -3.89 3.73
C MET A 28 0.92 -5.34 3.34
N VAL A 29 1.32 -5.75 2.14
CA VAL A 29 1.15 -7.14 1.67
C VAL A 29 2.02 -8.10 2.45
N ASP A 30 3.27 -7.75 2.73
CA ASP A 30 4.16 -8.59 3.54
C ASP A 30 3.62 -8.80 4.95
N ALA A 31 3.08 -7.74 5.57
CA ALA A 31 2.47 -7.83 6.90
C ALA A 31 1.19 -8.69 6.93
N LEU A 32 0.39 -8.67 5.86
CA LEU A 32 -0.94 -9.30 5.83
C LEU A 32 -0.93 -10.70 5.21
N THR A 33 0.05 -11.01 4.38
CA THR A 33 0.26 -12.34 3.79
C THR A 33 0.21 -13.49 4.82
N PRO A 34 0.91 -13.42 5.97
CA PRO A 34 0.87 -14.53 6.95
C PRO A 34 -0.49 -14.72 7.61
N VAL A 35 -1.37 -13.71 7.57
CA VAL A 35 -2.68 -13.73 8.24
C VAL A 35 -3.80 -14.11 7.27
N LEU A 36 -3.78 -13.53 6.07
CA LEU A 36 -4.83 -13.70 5.06
C LEU A 36 -4.45 -14.70 3.94
N GLY A 37 -3.17 -15.05 3.86
CA GLY A 37 -2.60 -15.80 2.75
C GLY A 37 -2.44 -14.94 1.48
N GLN A 38 -1.56 -15.37 0.58
CA GLN A 38 -1.27 -14.70 -0.69
C GLN A 38 -2.54 -14.42 -1.51
N ARG A 39 -3.41 -15.44 -1.66
CA ARG A 39 -4.68 -15.31 -2.41
C ARG A 39 -5.64 -14.32 -1.77
N GLY A 40 -5.72 -14.28 -0.43
CA GLY A 40 -6.60 -13.37 0.28
C GLY A 40 -6.18 -11.92 0.10
N VAL A 41 -4.88 -11.65 0.20
CA VAL A 41 -4.32 -10.31 -0.03
C VAL A 41 -4.48 -9.89 -1.50
N ALA A 42 -4.24 -10.78 -2.46
CA ALA A 42 -4.46 -10.52 -3.89
C ALA A 42 -5.92 -10.17 -4.21
N ALA A 43 -6.87 -10.92 -3.65
CA ALA A 43 -8.29 -10.63 -3.81
C ALA A 43 -8.68 -9.27 -3.18
N LEU A 44 -8.15 -8.95 -2.00
CA LEU A 44 -8.42 -7.69 -1.31
C LEU A 44 -7.82 -6.49 -2.07
N TYR A 45 -6.60 -6.62 -2.58
CA TYR A 45 -5.97 -5.61 -3.42
C TYR A 45 -6.78 -5.36 -4.70
N ARG A 46 -7.18 -6.43 -5.42
CA ARG A 46 -8.04 -6.31 -6.61
C ARG A 46 -9.36 -5.62 -6.30
N ARG A 47 -9.99 -5.94 -5.16
CA ARG A 47 -11.23 -5.28 -4.72
C ARG A 47 -10.98 -3.80 -4.42
N THR A 48 -9.86 -3.48 -3.79
CA THR A 48 -9.45 -2.10 -3.52
C THR A 48 -9.34 -1.30 -4.82
N LEU A 49 -8.61 -1.83 -5.81
CA LEU A 49 -8.48 -1.18 -7.12
C LEU A 49 -9.83 -0.96 -7.79
N ASN A 50 -10.75 -1.93 -7.70
CA ASN A 50 -12.10 -1.80 -8.26
C ASN A 50 -12.94 -0.71 -7.57
N VAL A 51 -12.80 -0.53 -6.26
CA VAL A 51 -13.57 0.45 -5.50
C VAL A 51 -12.95 1.85 -5.64
N ALA A 52 -11.67 1.99 -5.31
CA ALA A 52 -10.95 3.26 -5.42
C ALA A 52 -10.84 3.74 -6.88
N GLY A 53 -10.76 2.80 -7.82
CA GLY A 53 -10.69 3.06 -9.25
C GLY A 53 -11.93 3.75 -9.84
N ARG A 54 -13.07 3.73 -9.13
CA ARG A 54 -14.25 4.50 -9.53
C ARG A 54 -14.02 6.02 -9.44
N ALA A 55 -13.23 6.46 -8.45
CA ALA A 55 -12.85 7.86 -8.28
C ALA A 55 -11.51 8.17 -8.96
N HIS A 56 -10.61 7.19 -9.04
CA HIS A 56 -9.28 7.33 -9.64
C HIS A 56 -9.06 6.27 -10.73
N PRO A 57 -9.52 6.49 -11.98
CA PRO A 57 -9.49 5.49 -13.05
C PRO A 57 -8.11 4.89 -13.36
N CYS A 58 -7.03 5.61 -13.05
CA CYS A 58 -5.66 5.10 -13.18
C CYS A 58 -5.43 3.81 -12.36
N LEU A 59 -6.12 3.62 -11.24
CA LEU A 59 -6.01 2.42 -10.41
C LEU A 59 -6.64 1.19 -11.07
N LEU A 60 -7.61 1.35 -11.97
CA LEU A 60 -8.17 0.23 -12.74
C LEU A 60 -7.13 -0.33 -13.72
N LEU A 61 -6.16 0.48 -14.15
CA LEU A 61 -5.05 0.04 -14.99
C LEU A 61 -3.96 -0.69 -14.21
N ALA A 62 -4.02 -0.65 -12.87
CA ALA A 62 -3.08 -1.31 -11.99
C ALA A 62 -3.47 -2.77 -11.67
N HIS A 63 -4.57 -3.27 -12.26
CA HIS A 63 -4.95 -4.67 -12.10
C HIS A 63 -3.88 -5.60 -12.66
N GLU A 64 -3.55 -6.62 -11.88
CA GLU A 64 -2.69 -7.72 -12.28
C GLU A 64 -3.33 -9.03 -11.80
N ASP A 65 -3.20 -10.07 -12.63
CA ASP A 65 -3.70 -11.42 -12.35
C ASP A 65 -2.60 -12.32 -11.77
N THR A 66 -1.44 -11.75 -11.45
CA THR A 66 -0.27 -12.47 -10.91
C THR A 66 -0.38 -12.69 -9.41
N GLU A 67 -0.01 -13.88 -8.95
CA GLU A 67 0.20 -14.22 -7.54
C GLU A 67 1.65 -14.73 -7.36
N PRO A 68 2.50 -14.10 -6.52
CA PRO A 68 2.24 -12.93 -5.68
C PRO A 68 2.12 -11.63 -6.50
N ILE A 69 1.46 -10.64 -5.90
CA ILE A 69 1.30 -9.28 -6.46
C ILE A 69 2.68 -8.65 -6.65
N ARG A 70 2.94 -8.06 -7.82
CA ARG A 70 4.26 -7.47 -8.16
C ARG A 70 4.27 -5.95 -8.18
N PHE A 71 3.11 -5.30 -8.17
CA PHE A 71 2.92 -3.85 -8.20
C PHE A 71 3.53 -3.14 -9.42
N ASP A 72 4.01 -3.88 -10.43
CA ASP A 72 4.57 -3.31 -11.64
C ASP A 72 3.52 -2.50 -12.42
N GLN A 73 2.28 -2.99 -12.46
CA GLN A 73 1.17 -2.27 -13.11
C GLN A 73 0.76 -1.03 -12.32
N LEU A 74 0.78 -1.10 -10.99
CA LEU A 74 0.55 0.06 -10.13
C LEU A 74 1.59 1.14 -10.35
N ARG A 75 2.88 0.78 -10.32
CA ARG A 75 3.99 1.71 -10.59
C ARG A 75 3.80 2.39 -11.94
N LYS A 76 3.55 1.62 -13.00
CA LYS A 76 3.32 2.14 -14.35
C LYS A 76 2.10 3.05 -14.44
N ALA A 77 1.01 2.70 -13.76
CA ALA A 77 -0.22 3.50 -13.77
C ALA A 77 -0.01 4.86 -13.08
N LEU A 78 0.66 4.88 -11.92
CA LEU A 78 0.92 6.09 -11.14
C LEU A 78 1.93 7.02 -11.83
N ARG A 79 2.99 6.47 -12.43
CA ARG A 79 3.97 7.26 -13.20
C ARG A 79 3.35 8.06 -14.35
N LYS A 80 2.26 7.56 -14.94
CA LYS A 80 1.57 8.24 -16.03
C LYS A 80 0.68 9.39 -15.55
N GLN A 81 0.54 9.57 -14.24
CA GLN A 81 -0.28 10.63 -13.65
C GLN A 81 0.60 11.80 -13.19
N PRO A 82 0.03 13.02 -13.14
CA PRO A 82 0.64 14.10 -12.39
C PRO A 82 0.87 13.68 -10.93
N ALA A 83 1.99 14.12 -10.33
CA ALA A 83 2.40 13.69 -8.99
C ALA A 83 1.30 13.84 -7.92
N ASP A 84 0.55 14.95 -7.95
CA ASP A 84 -0.53 15.19 -6.98
C ASP A 84 -1.72 14.24 -7.19
N GLN A 85 -2.02 13.87 -8.44
CA GLN A 85 -3.05 12.86 -8.75
C GLN A 85 -2.59 11.45 -8.38
N ALA A 86 -1.31 11.14 -8.59
CA ALA A 86 -0.72 9.87 -8.17
C ALA A 86 -0.75 9.71 -6.64
N ALA A 87 -0.44 10.79 -5.91
CA ALA A 87 -0.52 10.81 -4.45
C ALA A 87 -1.97 10.62 -3.97
N ALA A 88 -2.91 11.38 -4.53
CA ALA A 88 -4.33 11.26 -4.20
C ALA A 88 -4.88 9.86 -4.49
N ALA A 89 -4.55 9.27 -5.64
CA ALA A 89 -4.95 7.91 -5.99
C ALA A 89 -4.35 6.87 -5.02
N THR A 90 -3.09 7.05 -4.63
CA THR A 90 -2.42 6.20 -3.64
C THR A 90 -3.14 6.26 -2.30
N ASP A 91 -3.38 7.45 -1.77
CA ASP A 91 -4.05 7.61 -0.46
C ASP A 91 -5.49 7.08 -0.49
N ALA A 92 -6.24 7.34 -1.58
CA ALA A 92 -7.58 6.78 -1.75
C ALA A 92 -7.58 5.25 -1.80
N SER A 93 -6.58 4.64 -2.44
CA SER A 93 -6.43 3.19 -2.50
C SER A 93 -6.11 2.58 -1.13
N ILE A 94 -5.19 3.19 -0.37
CA ILE A 94 -4.83 2.72 0.98
C ILE A 94 -6.02 2.86 1.94
N GLN A 95 -6.74 3.99 1.88
CA GLN A 95 -7.94 4.21 2.68
C GLN A 95 -9.01 3.15 2.39
N THR A 96 -9.30 2.91 1.10
CA THR A 96 -10.25 1.90 0.67
C THR A 96 -9.82 0.50 1.14
N PHE A 97 -8.53 0.19 1.09
CA PHE A 97 -8.01 -1.09 1.57
C PHE A 97 -8.25 -1.28 3.07
N HIS A 98 -7.99 -0.26 3.88
CA HIS A 98 -8.25 -0.31 5.32
C HIS A 98 -9.75 -0.49 5.64
N GLU A 99 -10.63 0.19 4.91
CA GLU A 99 -12.08 0.03 5.08
C GLU A 99 -12.54 -1.39 4.72
N LEU A 100 -12.03 -1.93 3.62
CA LEU A 100 -12.32 -3.31 3.22
C LEU A 100 -11.77 -4.32 4.24
N LEU A 101 -10.57 -4.09 4.79
CA LEU A 101 -9.97 -4.92 5.82
C LEU A 101 -10.81 -4.91 7.11
N ASN A 102 -11.23 -3.72 7.57
CA ASN A 102 -12.16 -3.56 8.69
C ASN A 102 -13.46 -4.33 8.49
N ASN A 103 -14.01 -4.31 7.27
CA ASN A 103 -15.24 -5.02 6.95
C ASN A 103 -15.06 -6.54 6.84
N LEU A 104 -13.88 -7.03 6.46
CA LEU A 104 -13.61 -8.46 6.28
C LEU A 104 -13.36 -9.19 7.61
N ILE A 105 -12.67 -8.53 8.54
CA ILE A 105 -12.18 -9.15 9.78
C ILE A 105 -12.94 -8.64 11.03
N GLY A 106 -13.67 -7.53 10.90
CA GLY A 106 -14.21 -6.77 12.01
C GLY A 106 -13.16 -5.81 12.58
N ILE A 107 -13.61 -4.60 12.96
CA ILE A 107 -12.79 -3.51 13.54
C ILE A 107 -11.75 -3.98 14.59
N PRO A 108 -12.07 -4.92 15.51
CA PRO A 108 -11.12 -5.30 16.56
C PRO A 108 -9.85 -6.02 16.06
N LEU A 109 -9.95 -6.85 15.01
CA LEU A 109 -8.80 -7.63 14.54
C LEU A 109 -7.92 -6.79 13.60
N THR A 110 -8.51 -5.92 12.79
CA THR A 110 -7.76 -4.94 12.00
C THR A 110 -6.96 -3.98 12.89
N GLN A 111 -7.56 -3.48 13.98
CA GLN A 111 -6.85 -2.64 14.95
C GLN A 111 -5.68 -3.36 15.62
N ARG A 112 -5.82 -4.67 15.92
CA ARG A 112 -4.73 -5.47 16.47
C ARG A 112 -3.60 -5.74 15.47
N LEU A 113 -3.93 -6.01 14.21
CA LEU A 113 -2.94 -6.29 13.16
C LEU A 113 -2.15 -5.03 12.80
N LEU A 114 -2.85 -3.90 12.65
CA LEU A 114 -2.23 -2.62 12.33
C LEU A 114 -1.53 -1.98 13.55
N GLY A 115 -2.13 -2.06 14.75
CA GLY A 115 -1.52 -1.55 15.98
C GLY A 115 -0.22 -2.27 16.39
N GLY A 116 -0.07 -3.54 15.98
CA GLY A 116 1.18 -4.29 16.12
C GLY A 116 2.30 -3.80 15.21
N LEU A 117 1.98 -3.17 14.08
CA LEU A 117 2.96 -2.59 13.15
C LEU A 117 3.48 -1.22 13.60
N TRP A 118 2.71 -0.51 14.44
CA TRP A 118 3.07 0.81 14.97
C TRP A 118 3.60 0.82 16.41
N SER A 119 3.54 -0.31 17.12
CA SER A 119 4.21 -0.39 18.43
C SER A 119 5.72 -0.50 18.24
N PRO A 120 6.53 0.45 18.78
CA PRO A 120 7.96 0.20 18.89
C PRO A 120 8.14 -1.06 19.72
N ILE A 121 8.98 -1.97 19.21
CA ILE A 121 9.39 -3.20 19.88
C ILE A 121 9.67 -2.84 21.34
N TYR A 122 8.87 -3.37 22.26
CA TYR A 122 9.13 -3.23 23.70
C TYR A 122 10.50 -3.87 23.95
N SER A 123 11.50 -3.00 24.00
CA SER A 123 12.86 -3.33 24.38
C SER A 123 12.84 -3.97 25.76
N GLY A 124 13.24 -5.24 25.78
CA GLY A 124 13.95 -5.87 26.88
C GLY A 124 13.18 -6.04 28.18
N SER A 125 12.66 -7.24 28.39
CA SER A 125 12.60 -7.81 29.74
C SER A 125 14.03 -8.06 30.24
N PRO A 126 14.43 -7.60 31.43
CA PRO A 126 15.37 -8.34 32.24
C PRO A 126 14.54 -9.24 33.17
N VAL A 127 14.44 -10.52 32.81
CA VAL A 127 14.08 -11.57 33.76
C VAL A 127 15.32 -11.77 34.64
N GLN A 128 15.23 -11.39 35.92
CA GLN A 128 16.06 -12.01 36.97
C GLN A 128 15.25 -12.03 38.28
N ASP A 129 14.50 -13.10 38.46
CA ASP A 129 14.38 -13.73 39.78
C ASP A 129 14.85 -15.17 39.63
N ARG A 130 16.08 -15.44 40.09
CA ARG A 130 16.48 -16.79 40.50
C ARG A 130 16.65 -16.75 42.00
N SER A 131 15.56 -17.03 42.70
CA SER A 131 15.59 -17.42 44.10
C SER A 131 16.05 -18.87 44.26
N LYS A 132 17.19 -19.12 44.91
CA LYS A 132 17.33 -19.98 46.12
C LYS A 132 18.76 -20.00 46.63
#